data_AF-A0A323UMJ1-F1
#
_entry.id   AF-A0A323UMJ1-F1
#
_cell.length_a   1.000
_cell.length_b   1.000
_cell.length_c   1.000
_cell.angle_alpha   90.00
_cell.angle_beta   90.00
_cell.angle_gamma   90.00
#
_symmetry.space_group_name_H-M   'P 1'
#
loop_
_entity.id
_entity.type
_entity.pdbx_description
1 polymer ?
#
loop_
_entity_poly.entity_id
_entity_poly.type
_entity_poly.pdbx_seq_one_letter_code
_entity_poly.pdbx_strand_id
1 'polypeptide(L)'
;MKLHTVRTARSADRLPRTEQLAWKIAEVAADPVAVEPAVVEMIGNRIIDNAAVAAASIARRPVASARAQAMAHPFRAGATVFGLALDRRVSPEWAAWANGVAVRELDFHDTYLAADYSHPGDNIPPILAVAQHCGLDGAALVRGLATGYEIQVDLVTGICLHEHKIDHIAHLGPSAAAGIGTALRLPAEVIYQAVQQALHVTTTTRQSRKGEISSWKAYAPAFAGKMAVEAVDRVMRGEGAPSPAWEGEDGFIAWLLGGPKAEYQVPLPERGEAKRAILQTYTKEHSAEYQSQALIDLARRMGPLLRERTPDLSKISSIVLHTSHHTHYVIGTGANDPQKMDPSASRETLDHSIMYIFAVALEDGGWHHEQSYAPERAARPATVALWHKVSTVEDPEWTRRYHSRDPKEKAFGARVVVTLDDGSVVEDQIAVADAHPLGRRPFGREQYVGKFRTLADGIVETSEQDRFLDLVERLPSLTSAELSGLSFAVAPFRLGAAPATGIFDWKPAS
;
A
#
# COMPACT_ATOMS: atom_id res chain seq x y z
N MET A 1 20.56 4.34 -13.55
CA MET A 1 19.27 5.01 -13.29
C MET A 1 19.42 6.45 -13.73
N LYS A 2 18.50 6.92 -14.56
CA LYS A 2 18.55 8.24 -15.21
C LYS A 2 17.42 9.11 -14.67
N LEU A 3 17.76 10.36 -14.33
CA LEU A 3 16.76 11.36 -13.97
C LEU A 3 16.17 11.98 -15.24
N HIS A 4 14.85 11.97 -15.33
CA HIS A 4 14.11 12.57 -16.43
C HIS A 4 13.39 13.83 -15.95
N THR A 5 13.73 14.97 -16.55
CA THR A 5 12.95 16.20 -16.46
C THR A 5 11.59 15.99 -17.11
N VAL A 6 10.52 16.31 -16.39
CA VAL A 6 9.13 16.26 -16.86
C VAL A 6 8.47 17.60 -16.57
N ARG A 7 7.95 18.24 -17.61
CA ARG A 7 7.34 19.58 -17.54
C ARG A 7 6.29 19.74 -18.62
N THR A 8 5.40 20.71 -18.43
CA THR A 8 4.38 21.05 -19.43
C THR A 8 5.02 21.52 -20.74
N ALA A 9 4.45 21.11 -21.86
CA ALA A 9 4.79 21.50 -23.22
C ALA A 9 3.54 21.99 -23.95
N ARG A 10 3.66 23.07 -24.73
CA ARG A 10 2.51 23.58 -25.49
C ARG A 10 2.25 22.66 -26.68
N SER A 11 1.00 22.60 -27.13
CA SER A 11 0.62 21.82 -28.30
C SER A 11 1.43 22.22 -29.55
N ALA A 12 1.76 23.51 -29.67
CA ALA A 12 2.59 24.05 -30.75
C ALA A 12 4.05 23.55 -30.73
N ASP A 13 4.56 23.15 -29.57
CA ASP A 13 5.95 22.70 -29.40
C ASP A 13 6.15 21.25 -29.93
N ARG A 14 5.05 20.51 -30.19
CA ARG A 14 5.03 19.16 -30.78
C ARG A 14 6.02 18.20 -30.10
N LEU A 15 5.96 18.12 -28.77
CA LEU A 15 6.83 17.28 -27.95
C LEU A 15 6.90 15.84 -28.51
N PRO A 16 8.07 15.37 -28.97
CA PRO A 16 8.21 14.03 -29.53
C PRO A 16 7.77 12.97 -28.54
N ARG A 17 7.05 11.93 -28.99
CA ARG A 17 6.58 10.86 -28.10
C ARG A 17 7.71 10.24 -27.27
N THR A 18 8.89 10.08 -27.85
CA THR A 18 10.10 9.54 -27.19
C THR A 18 10.61 10.40 -26.04
N GLU A 19 10.22 11.67 -25.98
CA GLU A 19 10.57 12.58 -24.89
C GLU A 19 9.53 12.60 -23.78
N GLN A 20 8.34 12.04 -24.00
CA GLN A 20 7.25 11.99 -23.03
C GLN A 20 7.50 10.92 -21.95
N LEU A 21 7.13 11.21 -20.70
CA LEU A 21 7.30 10.31 -19.57
C LEU A 21 6.58 8.98 -19.79
N ALA A 22 5.38 9.01 -20.37
CA ALA A 22 4.63 7.81 -20.70
C ALA A 22 5.41 6.86 -21.63
N TRP A 23 6.17 7.41 -22.58
CA TRP A 23 6.96 6.60 -23.50
C TRP A 23 8.20 6.02 -22.81
N LYS A 24 8.88 6.83 -21.99
CA LYS A 24 10.02 6.37 -21.18
C LYS A 24 9.60 5.23 -20.25
N ILE A 25 8.43 5.32 -19.61
CA ILE A 25 7.83 4.23 -18.82
C ILE A 25 7.59 3.00 -19.70
N ALA A 26 7.04 3.18 -20.90
CA ALA A 26 6.80 2.08 -21.83
C ALA A 26 8.10 1.39 -22.31
N GLU A 27 9.19 2.13 -22.47
CA GLU A 27 10.51 1.57 -22.77
C GLU A 27 11.05 0.73 -21.61
N VAL A 28 10.91 1.22 -20.37
CA VAL A 28 11.26 0.44 -19.16
C VAL A 28 10.43 -0.85 -19.08
N ALA A 29 9.13 -0.77 -19.37
CA ALA A 29 8.22 -1.92 -19.33
C ALA A 29 8.51 -2.95 -20.44
N ALA A 30 8.80 -2.49 -21.65
CA ALA A 30 9.12 -3.36 -22.79
C ALA A 30 10.53 -3.97 -22.73
N ASP A 31 11.42 -3.45 -21.87
CA ASP A 31 12.79 -3.94 -21.74
C ASP A 31 12.84 -5.36 -21.14
N PRO A 32 13.36 -6.37 -21.87
CA PRO A 32 13.38 -7.77 -21.46
C PRO A 32 14.49 -8.11 -20.44
N VAL A 33 15.07 -7.11 -19.78
CA VAL A 33 16.07 -7.30 -18.72
C VAL A 33 15.61 -8.33 -17.69
N ALA A 34 16.53 -9.21 -17.30
CA ALA A 34 16.24 -10.27 -16.33
C ALA A 34 15.90 -9.69 -14.95
N VAL A 35 14.98 -10.34 -14.25
CA VAL A 35 14.65 -10.00 -12.86
C VAL A 35 15.65 -10.70 -11.95
N GLU A 36 16.29 -9.92 -11.07
CA GLU A 36 17.32 -10.44 -10.17
C GLU A 36 16.74 -11.34 -9.06
N PRO A 37 17.49 -12.34 -8.57
CA PRO A 37 17.00 -13.25 -7.53
C PRO A 37 16.44 -12.56 -6.28
N ALA A 38 17.09 -11.49 -5.79
CA ALA A 38 16.61 -10.73 -4.64
C ALA A 38 15.25 -10.05 -4.90
N VAL A 39 15.03 -9.57 -6.13
CA VAL A 39 13.76 -8.98 -6.56
C VAL A 39 12.68 -10.06 -6.63
N VAL A 40 13.00 -11.23 -7.17
CA VAL A 40 12.10 -12.40 -7.19
C VAL A 40 11.68 -12.79 -5.77
N GLU A 41 12.64 -12.92 -4.86
CA GLU A 41 12.37 -13.28 -3.46
C GLU A 41 11.43 -12.27 -2.80
N MET A 42 11.68 -10.97 -3.00
CA MET A 42 10.85 -9.91 -2.45
C MET A 42 9.46 -9.86 -3.08
N ILE A 43 9.30 -10.14 -4.37
CA ILE A 43 7.98 -10.30 -5.00
C ILE A 43 7.21 -11.43 -4.29
N GLY A 44 7.85 -12.57 -4.05
CA GLY A 44 7.24 -13.66 -3.28
C GLY A 44 6.81 -13.21 -1.88
N ASN A 45 7.68 -12.49 -1.18
CA ASN A 45 7.36 -11.91 0.13
C ASN A 45 6.14 -10.98 0.11
N ARG A 46 5.99 -10.14 -0.94
CA ARG A 46 4.84 -9.23 -1.09
C ARG A 46 3.56 -9.96 -1.46
N ILE A 47 3.64 -11.06 -2.22
CA ILE A 47 2.49 -11.94 -2.48
C ILE A 47 2.00 -12.57 -1.17
N ILE A 48 2.92 -13.04 -0.31
CA ILE A 48 2.60 -13.57 1.02
C ILE A 48 1.97 -12.48 1.89
N ASP A 49 2.54 -11.28 1.90
CA ASP A 49 2.03 -10.15 2.68
C ASP A 49 0.60 -9.77 2.28
N ASN A 50 0.35 -9.64 0.97
CA ASN A 50 -0.99 -9.36 0.46
C ASN A 50 -1.99 -10.46 0.84
N ALA A 51 -1.61 -11.74 0.72
CA ALA A 51 -2.46 -12.85 1.12
C ALA A 51 -2.75 -12.85 2.63
N ALA A 52 -1.79 -12.46 3.46
CA ALA A 52 -1.97 -12.30 4.90
C ALA A 52 -3.02 -11.26 5.24
N VAL A 53 -2.92 -10.08 4.62
CA VAL A 53 -3.88 -9.00 4.84
C VAL A 53 -5.27 -9.36 4.29
N ALA A 54 -5.33 -10.01 3.12
CA ALA A 54 -6.58 -10.49 2.54
C ALA A 54 -7.26 -11.57 3.41
N ALA A 55 -6.49 -12.45 4.07
CA ALA A 55 -7.03 -13.45 4.99
C ALA A 55 -7.68 -12.77 6.20
N ALA A 56 -6.95 -11.87 6.88
CA ALA A 56 -7.47 -11.15 8.04
C ALA A 56 -8.68 -10.24 7.72
N SER A 57 -8.80 -9.75 6.47
CA SER A 57 -9.90 -8.87 6.08
C SER A 57 -11.11 -9.60 5.47
N ILE A 58 -11.04 -10.91 5.25
CA ILE A 58 -11.94 -11.64 4.35
C ILE A 58 -13.44 -11.53 4.69
N ALA A 59 -13.74 -11.41 5.99
CA ALA A 59 -15.10 -11.31 6.54
C ALA A 59 -15.62 -9.86 6.65
N ARG A 60 -14.76 -8.86 6.41
CA ARG A 60 -15.13 -7.46 6.58
C ARG A 60 -16.12 -7.03 5.50
N ARG A 61 -17.08 -6.18 5.87
CA ARG A 61 -18.19 -5.74 5.00
C ARG A 61 -17.71 -5.20 3.65
N PRO A 62 -16.71 -4.30 3.54
CA PRO A 62 -16.23 -3.83 2.24
C PRO A 62 -15.72 -4.96 1.34
N VAL A 63 -14.97 -5.90 1.91
CA VAL A 63 -14.42 -7.06 1.19
C VAL A 63 -15.55 -7.99 0.73
N ALA A 64 -16.54 -8.24 1.59
CA ALA A 64 -17.72 -9.04 1.23
C ALA A 64 -18.53 -8.40 0.10
N SER A 65 -18.76 -7.08 0.14
CA SER A 65 -19.42 -6.33 -0.93
C SER A 65 -18.65 -6.39 -2.25
N ALA A 66 -17.34 -6.15 -2.24
CA ALA A 66 -16.51 -6.20 -3.45
C ALA A 66 -16.47 -7.61 -4.07
N ARG A 67 -16.41 -8.65 -3.23
CA ARG A 67 -16.49 -10.06 -3.67
C ARG A 67 -17.84 -10.39 -4.30
N ALA A 68 -18.95 -9.90 -3.74
CA ALA A 68 -20.28 -10.09 -4.33
C ALA A 68 -20.41 -9.39 -5.69
N GLN A 69 -19.89 -8.16 -5.82
CA GLN A 69 -19.82 -7.47 -7.12
C GLN A 69 -19.05 -8.32 -8.13
N ALA A 70 -17.86 -8.82 -7.78
CA ALA A 70 -17.07 -9.63 -8.69
C ALA A 70 -17.77 -10.95 -9.08
N MET A 71 -18.46 -11.60 -8.14
CA MET A 71 -19.21 -12.84 -8.40
C MET A 71 -20.38 -12.66 -9.38
N ALA A 72 -20.86 -11.45 -9.60
CA ALA A 72 -21.86 -11.16 -10.63
C ALA A 72 -21.29 -11.17 -12.06
N HIS A 73 -19.96 -11.26 -12.21
CA HIS A 73 -19.25 -11.26 -13.49
C HIS A 73 -18.42 -12.55 -13.69
N PRO A 74 -19.07 -13.73 -13.76
CA PRO A 74 -18.36 -14.98 -13.99
C PRO A 74 -17.67 -14.99 -15.36
N PHE A 75 -16.47 -15.56 -15.44
CA PHE A 75 -15.69 -15.63 -16.68
C PHE A 75 -14.84 -16.90 -16.75
N ARG A 76 -14.50 -17.40 -17.95
CA ARG A 76 -13.56 -18.51 -18.16
C ARG A 76 -12.61 -18.19 -19.32
N ALA A 77 -11.29 -18.30 -19.20
CA ALA A 77 -10.52 -18.84 -18.07
C ALA A 77 -10.56 -17.98 -16.79
N GLY A 78 -10.69 -16.64 -16.91
CA GLY A 78 -10.93 -15.73 -15.77
C GLY A 78 -9.84 -15.74 -14.70
N ALA A 79 -10.13 -15.12 -13.55
CA ALA A 79 -9.21 -14.99 -12.42
C ALA A 79 -9.88 -15.37 -11.10
N THR A 80 -9.06 -15.70 -10.09
CA THR A 80 -9.52 -16.14 -8.76
C THR A 80 -9.77 -14.96 -7.82
N VAL A 81 -10.69 -15.13 -6.87
CA VAL A 81 -10.93 -14.18 -5.78
C VAL A 81 -10.62 -14.83 -4.44
N PHE A 82 -9.87 -14.14 -3.57
CA PHE A 82 -9.55 -14.64 -2.24
C PHE A 82 -10.79 -15.11 -1.48
N GLY A 83 -10.65 -16.24 -0.80
CA GLY A 83 -11.69 -16.89 -0.01
C GLY A 83 -12.69 -17.74 -0.82
N LEU A 84 -12.73 -17.62 -2.15
CA LEU A 84 -13.59 -18.47 -2.99
C LEU A 84 -12.86 -19.73 -3.44
N ALA A 85 -13.63 -20.73 -3.87
CA ALA A 85 -13.08 -21.95 -4.43
C ALA A 85 -12.22 -21.67 -5.67
N LEU A 86 -11.12 -22.43 -5.78
CA LEU A 86 -10.16 -22.51 -6.89
C LEU A 86 -10.83 -22.29 -8.25
N ASP A 87 -11.83 -23.11 -8.53
CA ASP A 87 -12.58 -23.26 -9.79
C ASP A 87 -13.56 -22.10 -10.08
N ARG A 88 -13.88 -21.27 -9.09
CA ARG A 88 -14.78 -20.13 -9.25
C ARG A 88 -14.05 -18.92 -9.82
N ARG A 89 -14.22 -18.71 -11.13
CA ARG A 89 -13.55 -17.66 -11.90
C ARG A 89 -14.47 -16.50 -12.25
N VAL A 90 -13.93 -15.30 -12.17
CA VAL A 90 -14.58 -14.04 -12.55
C VAL A 90 -13.73 -13.31 -13.59
N SER A 91 -14.26 -12.26 -14.21
CA SER A 91 -13.49 -11.45 -15.15
C SER A 91 -12.30 -10.75 -14.45
N PRO A 92 -11.16 -10.59 -15.12
CA PRO A 92 -9.90 -10.18 -14.48
C PRO A 92 -9.97 -8.81 -13.81
N GLU A 93 -10.69 -7.86 -14.39
CA GLU A 93 -10.90 -6.52 -13.85
C GLU A 93 -11.73 -6.54 -12.55
N TRP A 94 -12.67 -7.49 -12.44
CA TRP A 94 -13.47 -7.69 -11.23
C TRP A 94 -12.74 -8.52 -10.17
N ALA A 95 -11.86 -9.46 -10.57
CA ALA A 95 -10.95 -10.12 -9.65
C ALA A 95 -9.93 -9.12 -9.05
N ALA A 96 -9.36 -8.24 -9.89
CA ALA A 96 -8.48 -7.16 -9.47
C ALA A 96 -9.17 -6.25 -8.45
N TRP A 97 -10.43 -5.89 -8.71
CA TRP A 97 -11.27 -5.13 -7.79
C TRP A 97 -11.45 -5.82 -6.44
N ALA A 98 -11.98 -7.05 -6.42
CA ALA A 98 -12.28 -7.75 -5.17
C ALA A 98 -11.02 -8.05 -4.35
N ASN A 99 -9.95 -8.50 -4.99
CA ASN A 99 -8.69 -8.82 -4.32
C ASN A 99 -7.97 -7.55 -3.85
N GLY A 100 -8.03 -6.45 -4.63
CA GLY A 100 -7.47 -5.16 -4.21
C GLY A 100 -8.14 -4.62 -2.96
N VAL A 101 -9.48 -4.70 -2.86
CA VAL A 101 -10.21 -4.29 -1.65
C VAL A 101 -9.78 -5.15 -0.45
N ALA A 102 -9.67 -6.47 -0.62
CA ALA A 102 -9.23 -7.37 0.45
C ALA A 102 -7.83 -7.02 0.98
N VAL A 103 -6.89 -6.75 0.08
CA VAL A 103 -5.50 -6.39 0.40
C VAL A 103 -5.40 -5.00 1.06
N ARG A 104 -6.24 -4.04 0.65
CA ARG A 104 -6.17 -2.67 1.15
C ARG A 104 -6.94 -2.41 2.44
N GLU A 105 -7.97 -3.21 2.73
CA GLU A 105 -8.96 -2.95 3.79
C GLU A 105 -8.34 -2.65 5.16
N LEU A 106 -7.32 -3.40 5.59
CA LEU A 106 -6.70 -3.21 6.90
C LEU A 106 -5.54 -2.19 6.91
N ASP A 107 -5.20 -1.62 5.74
CA ASP A 107 -4.05 -0.73 5.57
C ASP A 107 -2.74 -1.33 6.07
N PHE A 108 -2.56 -2.63 5.81
CA PHE A 108 -1.58 -3.46 6.52
C PHE A 108 -0.59 -4.20 5.62
N HIS A 109 -0.60 -3.92 4.32
CA HIS A 109 0.41 -4.40 3.39
C HIS A 109 1.52 -3.34 3.23
N ASP A 110 2.41 -3.56 2.27
CA ASP A 110 3.59 -2.73 2.09
C ASP A 110 3.32 -1.25 1.79
N THR A 111 4.37 -0.47 2.00
CA THR A 111 4.38 0.98 1.82
C THR A 111 5.73 1.43 1.29
N TYR A 112 5.72 2.57 0.63
CA TYR A 112 6.91 3.29 0.20
C TYR A 112 6.72 4.79 0.42
N LEU A 113 7.73 5.44 0.97
CA LEU A 113 7.70 6.83 1.44
C LEU A 113 8.90 7.59 0.85
N ALA A 114 8.65 8.52 -0.07
CA ALA A 114 9.69 9.34 -0.71
C ALA A 114 9.26 10.81 -0.81
N ALA A 115 9.07 11.35 -2.02
CA ALA A 115 8.48 12.68 -2.21
C ALA A 115 6.97 12.63 -1.96
N ASP A 116 6.32 11.57 -2.45
CA ASP A 116 4.98 11.15 -2.06
C ASP A 116 5.02 9.90 -1.17
N TYR A 117 3.86 9.29 -0.94
CA TYR A 117 3.73 7.98 -0.30
C TYR A 117 2.75 7.09 -1.06
N SER A 118 2.97 5.78 -1.00
CA SER A 118 2.19 4.81 -1.76
C SER A 118 2.20 3.43 -1.13
N HIS A 119 1.40 2.54 -1.68
CA HIS A 119 1.40 1.12 -1.39
C HIS A 119 1.66 0.32 -2.68
N PRO A 120 2.92 0.02 -3.01
CA PRO A 120 3.25 -0.65 -4.27
C PRO A 120 2.66 -2.06 -4.43
N GLY A 121 2.35 -2.73 -3.32
CA GLY A 121 1.63 -4.01 -3.26
C GLY A 121 0.24 -4.00 -3.89
N ASP A 122 -0.37 -2.82 -4.06
CA ASP A 122 -1.62 -2.67 -4.79
C ASP A 122 -1.48 -3.00 -6.30
N ASN A 123 -0.26 -3.11 -6.86
CA ASN A 123 -0.01 -3.62 -8.21
C ASN A 123 -0.26 -5.12 -8.37
N ILE A 124 -0.16 -5.90 -7.28
CA ILE A 124 -0.23 -7.37 -7.36
C ILE A 124 -1.61 -7.86 -7.84
N PRO A 125 -2.74 -7.41 -7.26
CA PRO A 125 -4.07 -7.87 -7.67
C PRO A 125 -4.37 -7.73 -9.18
N PRO A 126 -4.18 -6.56 -9.84
CA PRO A 126 -4.48 -6.43 -11.26
C PRO A 126 -3.53 -7.23 -12.16
N ILE A 127 -2.22 -7.24 -11.87
CA ILE A 127 -1.24 -7.95 -12.69
C ILE A 127 -1.43 -9.47 -12.57
N LEU A 128 -1.68 -9.99 -11.35
CA LEU A 128 -1.98 -11.40 -11.13
C LEU A 128 -3.29 -11.82 -11.80
N ALA A 129 -4.34 -11.00 -11.70
CA ALA A 129 -5.63 -11.31 -12.33
C ALA A 129 -5.51 -11.44 -13.85
N VAL A 130 -4.77 -10.53 -14.50
CA VAL A 130 -4.50 -10.64 -15.95
C VAL A 130 -3.62 -11.84 -16.26
N ALA A 131 -2.58 -12.12 -15.45
CA ALA A 131 -1.72 -13.28 -15.67
C ALA A 131 -2.49 -14.61 -15.60
N GLN A 132 -3.39 -14.76 -14.63
CA GLN A 132 -4.29 -15.92 -14.53
C GLN A 132 -5.23 -16.00 -15.73
N HIS A 133 -5.88 -14.89 -16.09
CA HIS A 133 -6.86 -14.82 -17.17
C HIS A 133 -6.25 -15.14 -18.55
N CYS A 134 -5.05 -14.62 -18.82
CA CYS A 134 -4.34 -14.83 -20.08
C CYS A 134 -3.51 -16.12 -20.12
N GLY A 135 -3.53 -16.93 -19.06
CA GLY A 135 -2.78 -18.19 -18.99
C GLY A 135 -1.26 -18.00 -19.03
N LEU A 136 -0.74 -16.96 -18.37
CA LEU A 136 0.69 -16.69 -18.28
C LEU A 136 1.37 -17.58 -17.24
N ASP A 137 2.69 -17.65 -17.26
CA ASP A 137 3.49 -18.40 -16.27
C ASP A 137 4.02 -17.50 -15.14
N GLY A 138 4.62 -18.13 -14.12
CA GLY A 138 5.24 -17.47 -12.99
C GLY A 138 6.35 -16.48 -13.38
N ALA A 139 7.14 -16.80 -14.41
CA ALA A 139 8.18 -15.91 -14.91
C ALA A 139 7.60 -14.62 -15.52
N ALA A 140 6.48 -14.71 -16.24
CA ALA A 140 5.77 -13.55 -16.77
C ALA A 140 5.15 -12.69 -15.66
N LEU A 141 4.53 -13.32 -14.66
CA LEU A 141 4.02 -12.62 -13.48
C LEU A 141 5.13 -11.85 -12.76
N VAL A 142 6.27 -12.50 -12.49
CA VAL A 142 7.43 -11.89 -11.81
C VAL A 142 7.96 -10.67 -12.59
N ARG A 143 8.07 -10.75 -13.92
CA ARG A 143 8.48 -9.58 -14.74
C ARG A 143 7.48 -8.44 -14.65
N GLY A 144 6.19 -8.75 -14.73
CA GLY A 144 5.13 -7.75 -14.61
C GLY A 144 5.13 -7.03 -13.28
N LEU A 145 5.25 -7.79 -12.18
CA LEU A 145 5.32 -7.25 -10.82
C LEU A 145 6.58 -6.41 -10.61
N ALA A 146 7.74 -6.86 -11.10
CA ALA A 146 8.97 -6.06 -11.04
C ALA A 146 8.79 -4.69 -11.72
N THR A 147 8.18 -4.65 -12.91
CA THR A 147 7.85 -3.37 -13.58
C THR A 147 6.85 -2.53 -12.80
N GLY A 148 5.74 -3.11 -12.32
CA GLY A 148 4.73 -2.35 -11.59
C GLY A 148 5.31 -1.65 -10.36
N TYR A 149 6.13 -2.37 -9.59
CA TYR A 149 6.84 -1.79 -8.45
C TYR A 149 7.85 -0.71 -8.86
N GLU A 150 8.66 -0.96 -9.89
CA GLU A 150 9.65 0.00 -10.39
C GLU A 150 8.97 1.34 -10.72
N ILE A 151 7.96 1.29 -11.59
CA ILE A 151 7.30 2.49 -12.10
C ILE A 151 6.60 3.26 -10.97
N GLN A 152 5.91 2.58 -10.03
CA GLN A 152 5.24 3.30 -8.95
C GLN A 152 6.25 3.95 -7.99
N VAL A 153 7.31 3.23 -7.60
CA VAL A 153 8.34 3.76 -6.70
C VAL A 153 9.06 4.95 -7.32
N ASP A 154 9.36 4.88 -8.61
CA ASP A 154 10.01 5.95 -9.36
C ASP A 154 9.13 7.21 -9.47
N LEU A 155 7.84 7.03 -9.78
CA LEU A 155 6.86 8.12 -9.79
C LEU A 155 6.69 8.77 -8.41
N VAL A 156 6.63 7.97 -7.34
CA VAL A 156 6.50 8.43 -5.95
C VAL A 156 7.76 9.15 -5.47
N THR A 157 8.92 8.76 -5.99
CA THR A 157 10.20 9.45 -5.75
C THR A 157 10.23 10.82 -6.44
N GLY A 158 9.71 10.90 -7.66
CA GLY A 158 9.84 12.10 -8.50
C GLY A 158 8.73 13.14 -8.38
N ILE A 159 7.50 12.74 -8.03
CA ILE A 159 6.30 13.58 -8.08
C ILE A 159 5.48 13.42 -6.80
N CYS A 160 5.40 14.49 -6.01
CA CYS A 160 4.54 14.57 -4.81
C CYS A 160 3.09 14.91 -5.21
N LEU A 161 2.15 13.96 -5.12
CA LEU A 161 0.73 14.24 -5.37
C LEU A 161 0.04 14.85 -4.15
N HIS A 162 0.53 14.52 -2.96
CA HIS A 162 -0.04 14.97 -1.70
C HIS A 162 -0.06 16.51 -1.54
N GLU A 163 0.98 17.20 -2.01
CA GLU A 163 1.05 18.67 -1.95
C GLU A 163 -0.08 19.31 -2.77
N HIS A 164 -0.52 18.64 -3.84
CA HIS A 164 -1.60 19.07 -4.74
C HIS A 164 -2.98 18.48 -4.38
N LYS A 165 -3.10 17.76 -3.25
CA LYS A 165 -4.35 17.11 -2.83
C LYS A 165 -4.90 16.11 -3.85
N ILE A 166 -4.01 15.48 -4.62
CA ILE A 166 -4.32 14.33 -5.47
C ILE A 166 -4.06 13.04 -4.69
N ASP A 167 -4.89 12.02 -4.90
CA ASP A 167 -4.71 10.71 -4.29
C ASP A 167 -3.54 9.97 -4.95
N HIS A 168 -2.74 9.24 -4.16
CA HIS A 168 -1.55 8.53 -4.65
C HIS A 168 -1.87 7.42 -5.66
N ILE A 169 -3.14 7.03 -5.78
CA ILE A 169 -3.58 6.06 -6.80
C ILE A 169 -3.36 6.57 -8.24
N ALA A 170 -3.13 7.88 -8.43
CA ALA A 170 -2.76 8.43 -9.72
C ALA A 170 -1.40 7.90 -10.22
N HIS A 171 -0.51 7.48 -9.33
CA HIS A 171 0.73 6.76 -9.69
C HIS A 171 0.49 5.25 -9.88
N LEU A 172 -0.49 4.68 -9.18
CA LEU A 172 -0.81 3.25 -9.23
C LEU A 172 -1.35 2.83 -10.60
N GLY A 173 -2.33 3.54 -11.15
CA GLY A 173 -2.94 3.19 -12.45
C GLY A 173 -1.89 3.01 -13.58
N PRO A 174 -1.04 4.02 -13.84
CA PRO A 174 0.07 3.93 -14.78
C PRO A 174 1.03 2.77 -14.51
N SER A 175 1.39 2.54 -13.24
CA SER A 175 2.31 1.47 -12.86
C SER A 175 1.73 0.07 -13.10
N ALA A 176 0.44 -0.12 -12.81
CA ALA A 176 -0.26 -1.37 -13.06
C ALA A 176 -0.42 -1.63 -14.56
N ALA A 177 -0.74 -0.60 -15.35
CA ALA A 177 -0.81 -0.70 -16.80
C ALA A 177 0.55 -1.10 -17.42
N ALA A 178 1.65 -0.48 -16.95
CA ALA A 178 3.00 -0.84 -17.35
C ALA A 178 3.35 -2.29 -16.96
N GLY A 179 3.05 -2.71 -15.73
CA GLY A 179 3.28 -4.07 -15.26
C GLY A 179 2.49 -5.13 -16.03
N ILE A 180 1.22 -4.87 -16.35
CA ILE A 180 0.41 -5.73 -17.22
C ILE A 180 1.04 -5.80 -18.62
N GLY A 181 1.44 -4.66 -19.17
CA GLY A 181 2.13 -4.58 -20.47
C GLY A 181 3.40 -5.43 -20.54
N THR A 182 4.22 -5.40 -19.49
CA THR A 182 5.41 -6.25 -19.35
C THR A 182 5.04 -7.74 -19.27
N ALA A 183 4.06 -8.11 -18.44
CA ALA A 183 3.65 -9.50 -18.28
C ALA A 183 3.19 -10.12 -19.61
N LEU A 184 2.43 -9.34 -20.39
CA LEU A 184 1.92 -9.71 -21.72
C LEU A 184 2.94 -9.54 -22.86
N ARG A 185 4.12 -8.96 -22.59
CA ARG A 185 5.14 -8.62 -23.60
C ARG A 185 4.58 -7.74 -24.72
N LEU A 186 3.76 -6.75 -24.37
CA LEU A 186 3.17 -5.83 -25.36
C LEU A 186 4.24 -4.93 -25.98
N PRO A 187 4.04 -4.48 -27.24
CA PRO A 187 4.89 -3.44 -27.83
C PRO A 187 4.86 -2.15 -27.00
N ALA A 188 6.00 -1.44 -26.93
CA ALA A 188 6.11 -0.18 -26.18
C ALA A 188 5.04 0.85 -26.57
N GLU A 189 4.63 0.89 -27.84
CA GLU A 189 3.55 1.79 -28.30
C GLU A 189 2.19 1.47 -27.67
N VAL A 190 1.88 0.19 -27.45
CA VAL A 190 0.63 -0.22 -26.78
C VAL A 190 0.71 0.12 -25.29
N ILE A 191 1.84 -0.16 -24.64
CA ILE A 191 2.06 0.16 -23.23
C ILE A 191 1.97 1.67 -23.01
N TYR A 192 2.57 2.47 -23.89
CA TYR A 192 2.50 3.92 -23.89
C TYR A 192 1.06 4.43 -23.85
N GLN A 193 0.18 3.93 -24.73
CA GLN A 193 -1.23 4.33 -24.74
C GLN A 193 -1.95 3.90 -23.44
N ALA A 194 -1.70 2.68 -22.94
CA ALA A 194 -2.32 2.19 -21.72
C ALA A 194 -1.94 3.04 -20.51
N VAL A 195 -0.66 3.38 -20.37
CA VAL A 195 -0.11 4.21 -19.29
C VAL A 195 -0.76 5.59 -19.27
N GLN A 196 -0.93 6.20 -20.44
CA GLN A 196 -1.59 7.51 -20.55
C GLN A 196 -3.07 7.45 -20.19
N GLN A 197 -3.80 6.46 -20.70
CA GLN A 197 -5.21 6.28 -20.35
C GLN A 197 -5.37 6.04 -18.86
N ALA A 198 -4.54 5.18 -18.27
CA ALA A 198 -4.59 4.85 -16.86
C ALA A 198 -4.38 6.10 -16.00
N LEU A 199 -3.35 6.92 -16.24
CA LEU A 199 -3.15 8.18 -15.51
C LEU A 199 -4.41 9.07 -15.58
N HIS A 200 -4.97 9.23 -16.78
CA HIS A 200 -6.08 10.12 -17.02
C HIS A 200 -7.33 9.74 -16.23
N VAL A 201 -7.64 8.43 -16.11
CA VAL A 201 -8.87 7.96 -15.45
C VAL A 201 -8.69 7.58 -13.98
N THR A 202 -7.45 7.46 -13.48
CA THR A 202 -7.18 7.14 -12.07
C THR A 202 -6.67 8.34 -11.27
N THR A 203 -6.83 9.55 -11.79
CA THR A 203 -6.51 10.78 -11.05
C THR A 203 -7.73 11.27 -10.29
N THR A 204 -7.70 11.12 -8.96
CA THR A 204 -8.80 11.53 -8.08
C THR A 204 -8.32 12.50 -7.01
N THR A 205 -9.23 13.30 -6.45
CA THR A 205 -8.93 14.13 -5.29
C THR A 205 -8.61 13.27 -4.08
N ARG A 206 -7.88 13.84 -3.12
CA ARG A 206 -7.52 13.18 -1.85
C ARG A 206 -8.67 13.16 -0.82
N GLN A 207 -9.88 13.54 -1.21
CA GLN A 207 -11.04 13.53 -0.29
C GLN A 207 -11.35 12.12 0.23
N SER A 208 -10.95 11.07 -0.49
CA SER A 208 -10.96 9.66 -0.07
C SER A 208 -10.26 9.39 1.28
N ARG A 209 -9.42 10.32 1.76
CA ARG A 209 -8.53 10.14 2.92
C ARG A 209 -8.55 11.32 3.90
N LYS A 210 -9.63 12.12 3.89
CA LYS A 210 -9.80 13.27 4.81
C LYS A 210 -11.26 13.45 5.22
N GLY A 211 -11.50 13.78 6.49
CA GLY A 211 -12.85 13.93 7.04
C GLY A 211 -13.45 12.60 7.49
N GLU A 212 -14.71 12.32 7.13
CA GLU A 212 -15.31 10.99 7.30
C GLU A 212 -14.69 10.01 6.30
N ILE A 213 -13.63 9.33 6.71
CA ILE A 213 -12.93 8.34 5.89
C ILE A 213 -13.82 7.11 5.73
N SER A 214 -14.50 7.01 4.60
CA SER A 214 -15.37 5.88 4.27
C SER A 214 -14.59 4.65 3.80
N SER A 215 -15.30 3.54 3.60
CA SER A 215 -14.73 2.32 3.01
C SER A 215 -14.11 2.54 1.63
N TRP A 216 -14.41 3.66 0.94
CA TRP A 216 -13.77 4.01 -0.33
C TRP A 216 -12.24 4.04 -0.25
N LYS A 217 -11.65 4.29 0.94
CA LYS A 217 -10.20 4.18 1.15
C LYS A 217 -9.64 2.80 0.73
N ALA A 218 -10.40 1.72 0.93
CA ALA A 218 -10.04 0.37 0.50
C ALA A 218 -10.30 0.14 -1.00
N TYR A 219 -11.34 0.77 -1.56
CA TYR A 219 -11.72 0.64 -2.97
C TYR A 219 -10.85 1.48 -3.91
N ALA A 220 -10.29 2.60 -3.46
CA ALA A 220 -9.53 3.52 -4.30
C ALA A 220 -8.38 2.86 -5.08
N PRO A 221 -7.46 2.08 -4.47
CA PRO A 221 -6.43 1.39 -5.24
C PRO A 221 -6.97 0.25 -6.09
N ALA A 222 -8.00 -0.47 -5.60
CA ALA A 222 -8.68 -1.50 -6.37
C ALA A 222 -9.34 -0.95 -7.65
N PHE A 223 -9.88 0.27 -7.58
CA PHE A 223 -10.37 1.03 -8.73
C PHE A 223 -9.26 1.29 -9.73
N ALA A 224 -8.11 1.80 -9.29
CA ALA A 224 -6.98 2.07 -10.18
C ALA A 224 -6.47 0.79 -10.87
N GLY A 225 -6.39 -0.32 -10.14
CA GLY A 225 -6.05 -1.63 -10.72
C GLY A 225 -7.08 -2.11 -11.75
N LYS A 226 -8.37 -2.00 -11.45
CA LYS A 226 -9.46 -2.32 -12.40
C LYS A 226 -9.39 -1.48 -13.67
N MET A 227 -9.18 -0.17 -13.53
CA MET A 227 -9.05 0.76 -14.66
C MET A 227 -7.79 0.50 -15.49
N ALA A 228 -6.69 0.06 -14.88
CA ALA A 228 -5.50 -0.34 -15.62
C ALA A 228 -5.75 -1.57 -16.51
N VAL A 229 -6.49 -2.57 -16.03
CA VAL A 229 -6.89 -3.74 -16.84
C VAL A 229 -7.74 -3.30 -18.05
N GLU A 230 -8.73 -2.44 -17.83
CA GLU A 230 -9.60 -1.93 -18.90
C GLU A 230 -8.86 -1.02 -19.89
N ALA A 231 -7.92 -0.19 -19.41
CA ALA A 231 -7.07 0.64 -20.25
C ALA A 231 -6.21 -0.21 -21.18
N VAL A 232 -5.57 -1.26 -20.65
CA VAL A 232 -4.76 -2.20 -21.45
C VAL A 232 -5.62 -2.93 -22.49
N ASP A 233 -6.78 -3.49 -22.11
CA ASP A 233 -7.67 -4.17 -23.08
C ASP A 233 -8.10 -3.22 -24.21
N ARG A 234 -8.53 -1.99 -23.86
CA ARG A 234 -8.97 -1.00 -24.85
C ARG A 234 -7.86 -0.68 -25.85
N VAL A 235 -6.63 -0.40 -25.40
CA VAL A 235 -5.55 -0.03 -26.31
C VAL A 235 -5.00 -1.21 -27.11
N MET A 236 -5.08 -2.43 -26.58
CA MET A 236 -4.76 -3.65 -27.34
C MET A 236 -5.68 -3.84 -28.55
N ARG A 237 -6.86 -3.20 -28.57
CA ARG A 237 -7.80 -3.18 -29.70
C ARG A 237 -7.49 -2.08 -30.73
N GLY A 238 -6.39 -1.35 -30.57
CA GLY A 238 -5.94 -0.31 -31.51
C GLY A 238 -6.39 1.10 -31.14
N GLU A 239 -7.02 1.28 -29.98
CA GLU A 239 -7.48 2.59 -29.52
C GLU A 239 -6.35 3.43 -28.91
N GLY A 240 -6.39 4.73 -29.14
CA GLY A 240 -5.47 5.71 -28.54
C GLY A 240 -5.98 6.33 -27.23
N ALA A 241 -5.10 7.03 -26.52
CA ALA A 241 -5.37 7.75 -25.28
C ALA A 241 -5.03 9.25 -25.39
N PRO A 242 -5.57 10.11 -24.50
CA PRO A 242 -5.13 11.51 -24.39
C PRO A 242 -3.61 11.62 -24.20
N SER A 243 -2.95 12.50 -24.95
CA SER A 243 -1.49 12.54 -25.08
C SER A 243 -0.97 13.95 -25.42
N PRO A 244 0.17 14.40 -24.85
CA PRO A 244 0.89 13.82 -23.70
C PRO A 244 0.08 13.90 -22.40
N ALA A 245 0.04 12.84 -21.61
CA ALA A 245 -0.76 12.81 -20.38
C ALA A 245 -0.14 13.63 -19.24
N TRP A 246 1.19 13.57 -19.05
CA TRP A 246 1.88 14.39 -18.05
C TRP A 246 2.17 15.80 -18.56
N GLU A 247 2.78 15.89 -19.74
CA GLU A 247 3.34 17.11 -20.31
C GLU A 247 2.34 17.93 -21.12
N GLY A 248 1.15 17.40 -21.42
CA GLY A 248 0.18 18.10 -22.26
C GLY A 248 -0.15 19.50 -21.75
N GLU A 249 -0.47 20.40 -22.67
CA GLU A 249 -0.88 21.77 -22.37
C GLU A 249 -2.11 21.82 -21.46
N ASP A 250 -3.03 20.87 -21.64
CA ASP A 250 -4.17 20.59 -20.76
C ASP A 250 -3.96 19.30 -19.93
N GLY A 251 -2.69 18.95 -19.68
CA GLY A 251 -2.28 17.71 -19.05
C GLY A 251 -2.21 17.74 -17.52
N PHE A 252 -1.78 16.62 -16.96
CA PHE A 252 -1.70 16.37 -15.53
C PHE A 252 -0.88 17.42 -14.78
N ILE A 253 0.31 17.78 -15.29
CA ILE A 253 1.16 18.78 -14.64
C ILE A 253 0.53 20.18 -14.68
N ALA A 254 -0.01 20.56 -15.83
CA ALA A 254 -0.50 21.91 -16.10
C ALA A 254 -1.69 22.29 -15.21
N TRP A 255 -2.58 21.34 -14.92
CA TRP A 255 -3.85 21.66 -14.26
C TRP A 255 -4.12 20.92 -12.95
N LEU A 256 -3.47 19.78 -12.72
CA LEU A 256 -3.73 18.96 -11.53
C LEU A 256 -2.58 18.98 -10.52
N LEU A 257 -1.39 19.43 -10.92
CA LEU A 257 -0.22 19.57 -10.05
C LEU A 257 0.27 21.02 -9.93
N GLY A 258 1.58 21.26 -10.06
CA GLY A 258 2.24 22.56 -9.83
C GLY A 258 2.05 23.60 -10.93
N GLY A 259 1.30 23.30 -11.99
CA GLY A 259 0.98 24.23 -13.06
C GLY A 259 1.96 24.22 -14.22
N PRO A 260 1.73 25.05 -15.27
CA PRO A 260 2.48 25.00 -16.53
C PRO A 260 3.98 25.33 -16.42
N LYS A 261 4.42 25.91 -15.30
CA LYS A 261 5.82 26.26 -15.02
C LYS A 261 6.53 25.26 -14.11
N ALA A 262 5.81 24.28 -13.57
CA ALA A 262 6.39 23.29 -12.69
C ALA A 262 7.25 22.29 -13.48
N GLU A 263 8.28 21.80 -12.80
CA GLU A 263 9.19 20.78 -13.31
C GLU A 263 9.36 19.69 -12.24
N TYR A 264 9.30 18.45 -12.69
CA TYR A 264 9.53 17.27 -11.86
C TYR A 264 10.72 16.47 -12.39
N GLN A 265 11.33 15.68 -11.51
CA GLN A 265 12.49 14.85 -11.81
C GLN A 265 12.14 13.41 -11.46
N VAL A 266 11.85 12.58 -12.46
CA VAL A 266 11.48 11.18 -12.26
C VAL A 266 12.70 10.29 -12.55
N PRO A 267 13.21 9.54 -11.57
CA PRO A 267 14.22 8.52 -11.84
C PRO A 267 13.58 7.38 -12.61
N LEU A 268 14.22 6.86 -13.66
CA LEU A 268 13.83 5.59 -14.29
C LEU A 268 15.10 4.78 -14.58
N PRO A 269 15.05 3.44 -14.56
CA PRO A 269 16.16 2.62 -15.02
C PRO A 269 16.42 2.84 -16.51
N GLU A 270 17.68 2.80 -16.90
CA GLU A 270 18.06 2.78 -18.32
C GLU A 270 17.87 1.38 -18.92
N ARG A 271 17.83 1.30 -20.25
CA ARG A 271 17.70 0.02 -20.94
C ARG A 271 18.83 -0.93 -20.53
N GLY A 272 18.46 -2.14 -20.10
CA GLY A 272 19.36 -3.17 -19.60
C GLY A 272 19.66 -3.07 -18.11
N GLU A 273 19.22 -2.03 -17.41
CA GLU A 273 19.32 -1.95 -15.95
C GLU A 273 18.20 -2.75 -15.28
N ALA A 274 18.55 -3.48 -14.21
CA ALA A 274 17.59 -4.27 -13.46
C ALA A 274 16.59 -3.38 -12.70
N LYS A 275 15.33 -3.82 -12.70
CA LYS A 275 14.22 -3.20 -11.95
C LYS A 275 14.29 -3.64 -10.49
N ARG A 276 14.83 -2.79 -9.61
CA ARG A 276 15.16 -3.11 -8.21
C ARG A 276 14.33 -2.35 -7.17
N ALA A 277 13.43 -1.46 -7.59
CA ALA A 277 12.79 -0.52 -6.67
C ALA A 277 11.93 -1.18 -5.58
N ILE A 278 11.41 -2.39 -5.82
CA ILE A 278 10.72 -3.20 -4.79
C ILE A 278 11.56 -3.41 -3.52
N LEU A 279 12.89 -3.46 -3.64
CA LEU A 279 13.80 -3.65 -2.51
C LEU A 279 13.86 -2.43 -1.57
N GLN A 280 13.32 -1.29 -2.02
CA GLN A 280 13.22 -0.07 -1.22
C GLN A 280 11.88 0.03 -0.47
N THR A 281 10.89 -0.81 -0.80
CA THR A 281 9.59 -0.84 -0.09
C THR A 281 9.68 -1.69 1.16
N TYR A 282 8.76 -1.51 2.10
CA TYR A 282 8.69 -2.35 3.29
C TYR A 282 7.26 -2.63 3.72
N THR A 283 7.07 -3.79 4.36
CA THR A 283 5.77 -4.12 4.95
C THR A 283 5.56 -3.40 6.26
N LYS A 284 4.32 -3.00 6.52
CA LYS A 284 3.91 -2.61 7.86
C LYS A 284 3.91 -3.85 8.75
N GLU A 285 4.67 -3.81 9.84
CA GLU A 285 4.62 -4.85 10.87
C GLU A 285 3.38 -4.70 11.75
N HIS A 286 2.92 -3.46 11.93
CA HIS A 286 1.76 -3.15 12.78
C HIS A 286 0.59 -2.62 11.95
N SER A 287 -0.64 -3.09 12.19
CA SER A 287 -1.82 -2.60 11.46
C SER A 287 -2.16 -1.24 12.03
N ALA A 288 -1.46 -0.24 11.53
CA ALA A 288 -1.53 1.14 11.94
C ALA A 288 -1.07 2.07 10.79
N GLU A 289 -1.35 3.36 10.90
CA GLU A 289 -0.87 4.41 9.99
C GLU A 289 0.68 4.35 9.88
N TYR A 290 1.26 4.65 8.71
CA TYR A 290 2.68 4.38 8.45
C TYR A 290 3.67 5.23 9.28
N GLN A 291 3.32 6.47 9.67
CA GLN A 291 4.11 7.31 10.58
C GLN A 291 4.14 6.74 12.01
N SER A 292 3.20 5.87 12.36
CA SER A 292 3.17 5.25 13.69
C SER A 292 4.07 4.02 13.83
N GLN A 293 4.49 3.39 12.72
CA GLN A 293 5.22 2.11 12.72
C GLN A 293 6.48 2.17 13.61
N ALA A 294 7.34 3.16 13.38
CA ALA A 294 8.57 3.32 14.15
C ALA A 294 8.27 3.61 15.63
N LEU A 295 7.21 4.35 15.91
CA LEU A 295 6.83 4.75 17.27
C LEU A 295 6.23 3.60 18.07
N ILE A 296 5.55 2.65 17.41
CA ILE A 296 5.16 1.38 18.03
C ILE A 296 6.40 0.59 18.42
N ASP A 297 7.38 0.45 17.53
CA ASP A 297 8.63 -0.26 17.83
C ASP A 297 9.41 0.41 18.96
N LEU A 298 9.43 1.75 19.00
CA LEU A 298 10.02 2.51 20.09
C LEU A 298 9.30 2.29 21.42
N ALA A 299 7.96 2.32 21.43
CA ALA A 299 7.18 2.04 22.64
C ALA A 299 7.45 0.63 23.17
N ARG A 300 7.47 -0.39 22.29
CA ARG A 300 7.82 -1.77 22.63
C ARG A 300 9.22 -1.89 23.25
N ARG A 301 10.18 -1.13 22.71
CA ARG A 301 11.56 -1.08 23.23
C ARG A 301 11.66 -0.35 24.57
N MET A 302 10.92 0.74 24.75
CA MET A 302 10.93 1.54 25.99
C MET A 302 10.16 0.87 27.14
N GLY A 303 9.14 0.06 26.87
CA GLY A 303 8.30 -0.57 27.89
C GLY A 303 9.07 -1.34 28.97
N PRO A 304 9.96 -2.29 28.61
CA PRO A 304 10.83 -2.97 29.57
C PRO A 304 11.73 -2.02 30.36
N LEU A 305 12.35 -1.04 29.69
CA LEU A 305 13.23 -0.05 30.32
C LEU A 305 12.49 0.80 31.36
N LEU A 306 11.24 1.20 31.06
CA LEU A 306 10.40 1.92 32.00
C LEU A 306 9.98 1.03 33.17
N ARG A 307 9.61 -0.23 32.94
CA ARG A 307 9.22 -1.15 34.02
C ARG A 307 10.36 -1.48 34.99
N GLU A 308 11.61 -1.42 34.54
CA GLU A 308 12.78 -1.51 35.42
C GLU A 308 12.96 -0.29 36.34
N ARG A 309 12.45 0.89 35.93
CA ARG A 309 12.52 2.14 36.70
C ARG A 309 11.27 2.35 37.56
N THR A 310 10.10 2.13 36.97
CA THR A 310 8.80 2.16 37.63
C THR A 310 7.92 1.02 37.10
N PRO A 311 7.70 -0.05 37.89
CA PRO A 311 6.79 -1.13 37.49
C PRO A 311 5.34 -0.65 37.25
N ASP A 312 4.96 0.46 37.89
CA ASP A 312 3.66 1.10 37.74
C ASP A 312 3.74 2.28 36.76
N LEU A 313 3.16 2.12 35.56
CA LEU A 313 3.12 3.16 34.53
C LEU A 313 2.24 4.36 34.94
N SER A 314 1.43 4.24 36.00
CA SER A 314 0.66 5.38 36.52
C SER A 314 1.55 6.51 37.03
N LYS A 315 2.81 6.19 37.38
CA LYS A 315 3.87 7.10 37.84
C LYS A 315 4.53 7.91 36.73
N ILE A 316 4.16 7.70 35.48
CA ILE A 316 4.56 8.58 34.38
C ILE A 316 3.80 9.89 34.53
N SER A 317 4.50 11.02 34.53
CA SER A 317 3.88 12.35 34.58
C SER A 317 3.58 12.87 33.17
N SER A 318 4.48 12.64 32.20
CA SER A 318 4.30 13.04 30.80
C SER A 318 5.08 12.16 29.83
N ILE A 319 4.61 12.09 28.58
CA ILE A 319 5.30 11.50 27.44
C ILE A 319 5.28 12.51 26.30
N VAL A 320 6.45 12.93 25.82
CA VAL A 320 6.58 13.92 24.74
C VAL A 320 7.30 13.30 23.54
N LEU A 321 6.62 13.26 22.40
CA LEU A 321 7.14 12.80 21.11
C LEU A 321 7.62 14.01 20.29
N HIS A 322 8.93 14.20 20.18
CA HIS A 322 9.56 15.18 19.29
C HIS A 322 9.69 14.58 17.90
N THR A 323 8.86 15.05 16.96
CA THR A 323 8.65 14.39 15.67
C THR A 323 8.48 15.39 14.52
N SER A 324 8.29 14.90 13.30
CA SER A 324 8.12 15.74 12.11
C SER A 324 6.80 16.54 12.15
N HIS A 325 6.74 17.60 11.35
CA HIS A 325 5.51 18.34 11.04
C HIS A 325 4.37 17.39 10.66
N HIS A 326 4.65 16.41 9.79
CA HIS A 326 3.63 15.49 9.32
C HIS A 326 3.03 14.68 10.47
N THR A 327 3.87 14.02 11.27
CA THR A 327 3.39 13.26 12.43
C THR A 327 2.63 14.15 13.41
N HIS A 328 3.16 15.34 13.73
CA HIS A 328 2.54 16.26 14.69
C HIS A 328 1.15 16.74 14.25
N TYR A 329 0.99 17.17 13.00
CA TYR A 329 -0.26 17.76 12.49
C TYR A 329 -1.22 16.75 11.87
N VAL A 330 -0.78 15.54 11.52
CA VAL A 330 -1.64 14.52 10.87
C VAL A 330 -2.12 13.47 11.85
N ILE A 331 -1.28 12.95 12.75
CA ILE A 331 -1.69 11.90 13.71
C ILE A 331 -1.42 12.26 15.18
N GLY A 332 -0.75 13.39 15.42
CA GLY A 332 -0.38 13.93 16.72
C GLY A 332 -1.37 14.93 17.31
N THR A 333 -0.99 15.50 18.45
CA THR A 333 -1.75 16.54 19.16
C THR A 333 -1.90 17.83 18.37
N GLY A 334 -0.98 18.12 17.43
CA GLY A 334 -1.07 19.28 16.54
C GLY A 334 -2.24 19.22 15.54
N ALA A 335 -2.83 18.03 15.34
CA ALA A 335 -4.02 17.87 14.50
C ALA A 335 -5.25 18.62 15.05
N ASN A 336 -5.27 18.95 16.35
CA ASN A 336 -6.41 19.59 17.03
C ASN A 336 -7.73 18.85 16.82
N ASP A 337 -7.67 17.52 16.79
CA ASP A 337 -8.80 16.61 16.56
C ASP A 337 -9.12 15.89 17.88
N PRO A 338 -10.16 16.31 18.63
CA PRO A 338 -10.48 15.74 19.92
C PRO A 338 -10.89 14.27 19.84
N GLN A 339 -11.40 13.80 18.69
CA GLN A 339 -11.74 12.39 18.49
C GLN A 339 -10.50 11.48 18.59
N LYS A 340 -9.29 12.00 18.36
CA LYS A 340 -8.03 11.26 18.56
C LYS A 340 -7.61 11.12 20.03
N MET A 341 -8.40 11.65 20.95
CA MET A 341 -8.23 11.49 22.40
C MET A 341 -9.48 10.85 23.03
N ASP A 342 -10.40 10.32 22.22
CA ASP A 342 -11.69 9.78 22.66
C ASP A 342 -11.68 8.24 22.65
N PRO A 343 -11.85 7.57 23.81
CA PRO A 343 -11.87 6.10 23.88
C PRO A 343 -13.07 5.45 23.15
N SER A 344 -14.07 6.23 22.75
CA SER A 344 -15.22 5.76 21.95
C SER A 344 -15.04 5.95 20.44
N ALA A 345 -13.90 6.49 20.01
CA ALA A 345 -13.60 6.72 18.60
C ALA A 345 -13.56 5.42 17.79
N SER A 346 -13.82 5.52 16.49
CA SER A 346 -13.74 4.37 15.59
C SER A 346 -12.32 3.83 15.47
N ARG A 347 -12.20 2.57 15.02
CA ARG A 347 -10.89 1.97 14.68
C ARG A 347 -10.09 2.87 13.76
N GLU A 348 -10.73 3.44 12.74
CA GLU A 348 -10.09 4.29 11.73
C GLU A 348 -9.50 5.57 12.35
N THR A 349 -10.15 6.12 13.37
CA THR A 349 -9.63 7.27 14.13
C THR A 349 -8.49 6.87 15.07
N LEU A 350 -8.63 5.77 15.81
CA LEU A 350 -7.59 5.26 16.71
C LEU A 350 -6.32 4.85 15.95
N ASP A 351 -6.48 4.33 14.73
CA ASP A 351 -5.41 4.05 13.76
C ASP A 351 -4.58 5.30 13.38
N HIS A 352 -5.15 6.50 13.56
CA HIS A 352 -4.51 7.79 13.29
C HIS A 352 -4.32 8.64 14.55
N SER A 353 -4.28 8.01 15.74
CA SER A 353 -4.01 8.65 17.03
C SER A 353 -2.68 8.16 17.58
N ILE A 354 -1.58 8.90 17.37
CA ILE A 354 -0.27 8.44 17.85
C ILE A 354 -0.18 8.38 19.37
N MET A 355 -0.95 9.22 20.06
CA MET A 355 -1.08 9.23 21.51
C MET A 355 -1.66 7.91 22.02
N TYR A 356 -2.75 7.43 21.40
CA TYR A 356 -3.35 6.14 21.71
C TYR A 356 -2.40 4.99 21.37
N ILE A 357 -1.86 5.03 20.15
CA ILE A 357 -1.00 3.98 19.61
C ILE A 357 0.22 3.77 20.50
N PHE A 358 0.90 4.85 20.86
CA PHE A 358 2.09 4.78 21.71
C PHE A 358 1.76 4.26 23.11
N ALA A 359 0.66 4.73 23.73
CA ALA A 359 0.24 4.28 25.06
C ALA A 359 -0.07 2.78 25.11
N VAL A 360 -0.87 2.28 24.16
CA VAL A 360 -1.23 0.85 24.10
C VAL A 360 -0.02 -0.02 23.77
N ALA A 361 0.84 0.39 22.81
CA ALA A 361 2.05 -0.35 22.49
C ALA A 361 3.03 -0.43 23.68
N LEU A 362 3.08 0.62 24.51
CA LEU A 362 3.91 0.67 25.72
C LEU A 362 3.39 -0.28 26.81
N GLU A 363 2.07 -0.28 27.03
CA GLU A 363 1.40 -1.14 28.00
C GLU A 363 1.51 -2.62 27.60
N ASP A 364 1.14 -2.95 26.36
CA ASP A 364 0.97 -4.33 25.90
C ASP A 364 2.29 -4.94 25.38
N GLY A 365 3.30 -4.13 25.07
CA GLY A 365 4.55 -4.60 24.47
C GLY A 365 4.38 -5.11 23.04
N GLY A 366 3.26 -4.81 22.39
CA GLY A 366 2.94 -5.21 21.03
C GLY A 366 1.74 -4.44 20.45
N TRP A 367 1.40 -4.74 19.20
CA TRP A 367 0.27 -4.14 18.50
C TRP A 367 -0.47 -5.21 17.69
N HIS A 368 -1.75 -5.42 17.98
CA HIS A 368 -2.57 -6.42 17.30
C HIS A 368 -3.71 -5.75 16.50
N HIS A 369 -3.88 -6.16 15.25
CA HIS A 369 -4.76 -5.50 14.27
C HIS A 369 -6.25 -5.41 14.64
N GLU A 370 -6.74 -6.27 15.54
CA GLU A 370 -8.09 -6.21 16.13
C GLU A 370 -8.07 -5.88 17.63
N GLN A 371 -7.44 -6.71 18.45
CA GLN A 371 -7.42 -6.57 19.91
C GLN A 371 -6.93 -5.20 20.42
N SER A 372 -5.96 -4.57 19.74
CA SER A 372 -5.49 -3.22 20.12
C SER A 372 -6.51 -2.12 19.80
N TYR A 373 -7.60 -2.43 19.10
CA TYR A 373 -8.69 -1.50 18.78
C TYR A 373 -10.02 -1.87 19.43
N ALA A 374 -10.08 -2.97 20.20
CA ALA A 374 -11.32 -3.41 20.84
C ALA A 374 -11.82 -2.31 21.80
N PRO A 375 -13.14 -1.99 21.82
CA PRO A 375 -13.69 -0.97 22.70
C PRO A 375 -13.31 -1.18 24.17
N GLU A 376 -13.29 -2.42 24.63
CA GLU A 376 -12.94 -2.79 26.01
C GLU A 376 -11.45 -2.57 26.31
N ARG A 377 -10.59 -2.64 25.28
CA ARG A 377 -9.16 -2.32 25.40
C ARG A 377 -8.93 -0.81 25.42
N ALA A 378 -9.60 -0.07 24.53
CA ALA A 378 -9.47 1.37 24.43
C ALA A 378 -10.04 2.10 25.66
N ALA A 379 -11.14 1.60 26.22
CA ALA A 379 -11.83 2.20 27.36
C ALA A 379 -11.21 1.87 28.74
N ARG A 380 -10.07 1.16 28.80
CA ARG A 380 -9.41 0.86 30.08
C ARG A 380 -9.02 2.17 30.78
N PRO A 381 -9.40 2.41 32.05
CA PRO A 381 -9.11 3.68 32.73
C PRO A 381 -7.61 4.01 32.80
N ALA A 382 -6.76 3.01 33.01
CA ALA A 382 -5.31 3.19 33.04
C ALA A 382 -4.76 3.64 31.68
N THR A 383 -5.23 3.03 30.60
CA THR A 383 -4.85 3.38 29.22
C THR A 383 -5.29 4.78 28.87
N VAL A 384 -6.54 5.15 29.18
CA VAL A 384 -7.05 6.51 28.95
C VAL A 384 -6.19 7.52 29.72
N ALA A 385 -5.89 7.24 30.99
CA ALA A 385 -5.04 8.11 31.79
C ALA A 385 -3.62 8.27 31.23
N LEU A 386 -3.00 7.18 30.73
CA LEU A 386 -1.67 7.22 30.11
C LEU A 386 -1.69 7.92 28.74
N TRP A 387 -2.69 7.60 27.92
CA TRP A 387 -2.94 8.21 26.61
C TRP A 387 -3.01 9.74 26.71
N HIS A 388 -3.75 10.27 27.69
CA HIS A 388 -3.84 11.72 27.92
C HIS A 388 -2.54 12.38 28.43
N LYS A 389 -1.53 11.59 28.81
CA LYS A 389 -0.19 12.09 29.15
C LYS A 389 0.75 12.12 27.93
N VAL A 390 0.35 11.54 26.79
CA VAL A 390 1.13 11.55 25.55
C VAL A 390 0.83 12.81 24.75
N SER A 391 1.88 13.54 24.38
CA SER A 391 1.81 14.73 23.54
C SER A 391 2.86 14.68 22.43
N THR A 392 2.65 15.45 21.38
CA THR A 392 3.60 15.58 20.27
C THR A 392 4.04 17.03 20.12
N VAL A 393 5.28 17.23 19.70
CA VAL A 393 5.86 18.53 19.36
C VAL A 393 6.58 18.41 18.03
N GLU A 394 6.36 19.36 17.12
CA GLU A 394 7.19 19.46 15.92
C GLU A 394 8.63 19.82 16.30
N ASP A 395 9.56 19.01 15.84
CA ASP A 395 10.99 19.27 15.92
C ASP A 395 11.54 19.54 14.50
N PRO A 396 12.14 20.73 14.25
CA PRO A 396 12.62 21.11 12.93
C PRO A 396 13.59 20.11 12.29
N GLU A 397 14.41 19.42 13.09
CA GLU A 397 15.36 18.44 12.57
C GLU A 397 14.63 17.18 12.08
N TRP A 398 13.59 16.73 12.80
CA TRP A 398 12.76 15.63 12.35
C TRP A 398 11.93 15.99 11.11
N THR A 399 11.45 17.23 11.00
CA THR A 399 10.80 17.74 9.78
C THR A 399 11.78 17.76 8.60
N ARG A 400 13.01 18.27 8.79
CA ARG A 400 14.05 18.27 7.75
C ARG A 400 14.33 16.85 7.25
N ARG A 401 14.52 15.90 8.17
CA ARG A 401 14.78 14.49 7.84
C ARG A 401 13.59 13.85 7.12
N TYR A 402 12.35 14.10 7.55
CA TYR A 402 11.15 13.61 6.86
C TYR A 402 11.13 14.00 5.37
N HIS A 403 11.49 15.25 5.07
CA HIS A 403 11.55 15.79 3.71
C HIS A 403 12.85 15.51 2.94
N SER A 404 13.86 14.90 3.57
CA SER A 404 15.12 14.61 2.90
C SER A 404 14.90 13.71 1.68
N ARG A 405 15.61 13.98 0.59
CA ARG A 405 15.62 13.11 -0.60
C ARG A 405 16.72 12.03 -0.51
N ASP A 406 17.63 12.14 0.46
CA ASP A 406 18.60 11.08 0.74
C ASP A 406 17.92 9.99 1.61
N PRO A 407 17.77 8.75 1.11
CA PRO A 407 17.19 7.66 1.87
C PRO A 407 17.89 7.39 3.21
N LYS A 408 19.18 7.72 3.35
CA LYS A 408 19.94 7.52 4.59
C LYS A 408 19.61 8.54 5.67
N GLU A 409 19.19 9.74 5.27
CA GLU A 409 18.76 10.77 6.22
C GLU A 409 17.26 10.70 6.52
N LYS A 410 16.48 10.21 5.55
CA LYS A 410 15.02 10.13 5.62
C LYS A 410 14.57 9.37 6.88
N ALA A 411 13.67 9.99 7.64
CA ALA A 411 13.20 9.46 8.91
C ALA A 411 11.70 9.73 9.09
N PHE A 412 11.02 8.79 9.74
CA PHE A 412 9.58 8.79 10.00
C PHE A 412 9.25 8.57 11.48
N GLY A 413 10.26 8.44 12.34
CA GLY A 413 10.08 8.24 13.77
C GLY A 413 10.09 9.54 14.60
N ALA A 414 10.62 9.42 15.81
CA ALA A 414 10.69 10.52 16.78
C ALA A 414 11.77 10.24 17.83
N ARG A 415 12.08 11.29 18.58
CA ARG A 415 12.72 11.22 19.90
C ARG A 415 11.63 11.31 20.97
N VAL A 416 11.59 10.36 21.89
CA VAL A 416 10.57 10.28 22.93
C VAL A 416 11.19 10.52 24.29
N VAL A 417 10.57 11.44 25.04
CA VAL A 417 10.97 11.78 26.41
C VAL A 417 9.82 11.40 27.36
N VAL A 418 10.09 10.44 28.24
CA VAL A 418 9.16 10.03 29.30
C VAL A 418 9.65 10.62 30.62
N THR A 419 8.79 11.41 31.28
CA THR A 419 9.08 11.99 32.59
C THR A 419 8.27 11.25 33.64
N LEU A 420 8.90 10.87 34.75
CA LEU A 420 8.22 10.24 35.89
C LEU A 420 7.81 11.30 36.93
N ASP A 421 6.95 10.93 37.88
CA ASP A 421 6.48 11.81 38.95
C ASP A 421 7.61 12.29 39.88
N ASP A 422 8.70 11.51 39.98
CA ASP A 422 9.90 11.87 40.76
C ASP A 422 10.85 12.81 40.00
N GLY A 423 10.50 13.21 38.77
CA GLY A 423 11.28 14.07 37.89
C GLY A 423 12.38 13.35 37.10
N SER A 424 12.57 12.04 37.29
CA SER A 424 13.50 11.27 36.45
C SER A 424 12.98 11.14 35.01
N VAL A 425 13.92 11.00 34.07
CA VAL A 425 13.64 10.99 32.63
C VAL A 425 14.19 9.73 31.99
N VAL A 426 13.37 9.11 31.15
CA VAL A 426 13.79 8.04 30.23
C VAL A 426 13.57 8.52 28.81
N GLU A 427 14.64 8.52 28.03
CA GLU A 427 14.65 9.05 26.67
C GLU A 427 15.22 8.02 25.69
N ASP A 428 14.60 7.95 24.51
CA ASP A 428 15.05 7.10 23.42
C ASP A 428 14.55 7.64 22.06
N GLN A 429 15.13 7.21 20.95
CA GLN A 429 14.75 7.65 19.61
C GLN A 429 14.85 6.56 18.55
N ILE A 430 14.07 6.68 17.49
CA ILE A 430 14.12 5.78 16.33
C ILE A 430 13.87 6.56 15.04
N ALA A 431 14.63 6.25 13.99
CA ALA A 431 14.50 6.95 12.70
C ALA A 431 13.44 6.33 11.79
N VAL A 432 13.42 5.00 11.68
CA VAL A 432 12.56 4.21 10.80
C VAL A 432 12.09 2.96 11.53
N ALA A 433 10.97 2.38 11.11
CA ALA A 433 10.44 1.15 11.69
C ALA A 433 11.44 0.00 11.62
N ASP A 434 11.35 -0.96 12.53
CA ASP A 434 12.29 -2.08 12.58
C ASP A 434 12.23 -2.90 11.27
N ALA A 435 11.04 -3.08 10.69
CA ALA A 435 10.79 -3.79 9.45
C ALA A 435 11.26 -3.06 8.16
N HIS A 436 11.62 -1.77 8.26
CA HIS A 436 12.13 -0.97 7.13
C HIS A 436 13.44 -1.57 6.58
N PRO A 437 13.83 -1.38 5.30
CA PRO A 437 15.06 -1.97 4.76
C PRO A 437 16.33 -1.39 5.42
N LEU A 438 16.22 -0.19 6.00
CA LEU A 438 17.23 0.46 6.84
C LEU A 438 16.94 0.35 8.35
N GLY A 439 15.95 -0.46 8.73
CA GLY A 439 15.55 -0.70 10.12
C GLY A 439 16.45 -1.71 10.83
N ARG A 440 16.19 -1.96 12.11
CA ARG A 440 17.00 -2.90 12.92
C ARG A 440 16.72 -4.37 12.59
N ARG A 441 15.53 -4.68 12.08
CA ARG A 441 15.11 -6.03 11.70
C ARG A 441 14.31 -5.98 10.39
N PRO A 442 14.98 -5.68 9.25
CA PRO A 442 14.34 -5.72 7.94
C PRO A 442 13.67 -7.08 7.73
N PHE A 443 12.42 -7.09 7.27
CA PHE A 443 11.69 -8.35 7.07
C PHE A 443 12.29 -9.16 5.92
N GLY A 444 12.67 -10.41 6.21
CA GLY A 444 12.92 -11.47 5.25
C GLY A 444 11.77 -12.49 5.20
N ARG A 445 11.92 -13.55 4.39
CA ARG A 445 10.90 -14.57 4.14
C ARG A 445 10.24 -15.11 5.42
N GLU A 446 11.04 -15.43 6.44
CA GLU A 446 10.54 -15.95 7.72
C GLU A 446 9.52 -15.01 8.38
N GLN A 447 9.77 -13.70 8.38
CA GLN A 447 8.85 -12.73 8.99
C GLN A 447 7.55 -12.59 8.18
N TYR A 448 7.61 -12.66 6.84
CA TYR A 448 6.40 -12.66 6.00
C TYR A 448 5.57 -13.92 6.22
N VAL A 449 6.22 -15.10 6.30
CA VAL A 449 5.55 -16.35 6.62
C VAL A 449 4.90 -16.26 7.99
N GLY A 450 5.63 -15.80 9.01
CA GLY A 450 5.09 -15.61 10.37
C GLY A 450 3.88 -14.67 10.40
N LYS A 451 3.94 -13.56 9.65
CA LYS A 451 2.80 -12.63 9.50
C LYS A 451 1.61 -13.31 8.82
N PHE A 452 1.83 -14.07 7.75
CA PHE A 452 0.77 -14.83 7.07
C PHE A 452 0.12 -15.85 8.00
N ARG A 453 0.92 -16.65 8.72
CA ARG A 453 0.38 -17.62 9.70
C ARG A 453 -0.47 -16.93 10.76
N THR A 454 0.02 -15.82 11.31
CA THR A 454 -0.69 -15.07 12.36
C THR A 454 -2.00 -14.50 11.85
N LEU A 455 -2.02 -13.87 10.66
CA LEU A 455 -3.22 -13.24 10.12
C LEU A 455 -4.21 -14.21 9.48
N ALA A 456 -3.75 -15.41 9.10
CA ALA A 456 -4.59 -16.46 8.56
C ALA A 456 -5.08 -17.44 9.64
N ASP A 457 -4.62 -17.31 10.89
CA ASP A 457 -4.97 -18.22 11.98
C ASP A 457 -6.48 -18.26 12.21
N GLY A 458 -7.02 -19.47 12.30
CA GLY A 458 -8.46 -19.71 12.38
C GLY A 458 -9.28 -19.26 11.17
N ILE A 459 -8.68 -18.72 10.10
CA ILE A 459 -9.39 -18.25 8.89
C ILE A 459 -9.12 -19.17 7.70
N VAL A 460 -7.84 -19.41 7.40
CA VAL A 460 -7.39 -20.29 6.33
C VAL A 460 -6.83 -21.55 6.97
N GLU A 461 -7.25 -22.73 6.51
CA GLU A 461 -6.75 -24.01 7.01
C GLU A 461 -5.22 -24.10 6.83
N THR A 462 -4.50 -24.66 7.80
CA THR A 462 -3.03 -24.73 7.76
C THR A 462 -2.51 -25.42 6.49
N SER A 463 -3.19 -26.47 6.01
CA SER A 463 -2.84 -27.17 4.77
C SER A 463 -3.00 -26.29 3.52
N GLU A 464 -3.98 -25.40 3.51
CA GLU A 464 -4.20 -24.43 2.42
C GLU A 464 -3.16 -23.30 2.49
N GLN A 465 -2.77 -22.89 3.70
CA GLN A 465 -1.64 -21.97 3.90
C GLN A 465 -0.33 -22.58 3.39
N ASP A 466 -0.04 -23.84 3.73
CA ASP A 466 1.16 -24.58 3.29
C ASP A 466 1.19 -24.68 1.76
N ARG A 467 0.08 -25.09 1.13
CA ARG A 467 -0.06 -25.16 -0.33
C ARG A 467 0.24 -23.81 -1.00
N PHE A 468 -0.30 -22.72 -0.45
CA PHE A 468 -0.06 -21.38 -0.98
C PHE A 468 1.41 -20.99 -0.88
N LEU A 469 2.05 -21.22 0.28
CA LEU A 469 3.46 -20.91 0.49
C LEU A 469 4.39 -21.73 -0.43
N ASP A 470 4.11 -23.01 -0.62
CA ASP A 470 4.87 -23.89 -1.52
C ASP A 470 4.86 -23.41 -2.99
N LEU A 471 3.77 -22.79 -3.43
CA LEU A 471 3.70 -22.15 -4.74
C LEU A 471 4.56 -20.89 -4.80
N VAL A 472 4.53 -20.06 -3.76
CA VAL A 472 5.34 -18.83 -3.70
C VAL A 472 6.85 -19.16 -3.67
N GLU A 473 7.28 -20.23 -3.01
CA GLU A 473 8.69 -20.66 -3.00
C GLU A 473 9.23 -20.97 -4.41
N ARG A 474 8.35 -21.40 -5.31
CA ARG A 474 8.71 -21.76 -6.69
C ARG A 474 8.18 -20.75 -7.72
N LEU A 475 7.86 -19.53 -7.29
CA LEU A 475 7.12 -18.52 -8.05
C LEU A 475 7.54 -18.38 -9.52
N PRO A 476 8.84 -18.26 -9.90
CA PRO A 476 9.23 -18.10 -11.31
C PRO A 476 8.96 -19.33 -12.19
N SER A 477 8.83 -20.50 -11.57
CA SER A 477 8.67 -21.80 -12.26
C SER A 477 7.22 -22.28 -12.31
N LEU A 478 6.28 -21.51 -11.75
CA LEU A 478 4.87 -21.87 -11.80
C LEU A 478 4.38 -21.91 -13.24
N THR A 479 3.65 -22.97 -13.57
CA THR A 479 2.88 -23.08 -14.81
C THR A 479 1.67 -22.15 -14.77
N SER A 480 1.04 -21.95 -15.91
CA SER A 480 -0.20 -21.14 -16.00
C SER A 480 -1.36 -21.71 -15.20
N ALA A 481 -1.44 -23.04 -15.07
CA ALA A 481 -2.44 -23.69 -14.23
C ALA A 481 -2.20 -23.40 -12.74
N GLU A 482 -0.94 -23.45 -12.31
CA GLU A 482 -0.54 -23.22 -10.92
C GLU A 482 -0.73 -21.77 -10.45
N LEU A 483 -0.73 -20.77 -11.36
CA LEU A 483 -0.96 -19.35 -10.98
C LEU A 483 -2.30 -19.13 -10.29
N SER A 484 -3.32 -19.93 -10.60
CA SER A 484 -4.62 -19.86 -9.91
C SER A 484 -4.54 -20.29 -8.45
N GLY A 485 -3.50 -21.02 -8.08
CA GLY A 485 -3.19 -21.38 -6.70
C GLY A 485 -2.54 -20.25 -5.89
N LEU A 486 -2.16 -19.11 -6.50
CA LEU A 486 -1.76 -17.88 -5.78
C LEU A 486 -2.98 -17.13 -5.22
N SER A 487 -3.88 -17.89 -4.61
CA SER A 487 -5.05 -17.47 -3.85
C SER A 487 -5.32 -18.54 -2.80
N PHE A 488 -6.35 -18.37 -1.97
CA PHE A 488 -6.76 -19.37 -1.00
C PHE A 488 -8.28 -19.46 -0.95
N ALA A 489 -8.80 -20.64 -0.63
CA ALA A 489 -10.20 -20.84 -0.32
C ALA A 489 -10.43 -20.89 1.20
N VAL A 490 -11.61 -20.45 1.65
CA VAL A 490 -12.05 -20.61 3.05
C VAL A 490 -13.44 -21.23 3.10
N ALA A 491 -13.82 -21.78 4.24
CA ALA A 491 -15.17 -22.27 4.44
C ALA A 491 -16.20 -21.12 4.32
N PRO A 492 -17.41 -21.34 3.75
CA PRO A 492 -18.36 -20.25 3.50
C PRO A 492 -18.72 -19.40 4.73
N PHE A 493 -18.76 -20.00 5.92
CA PHE A 493 -19.06 -19.29 7.17
C PHE A 493 -17.95 -18.31 7.61
N ARG A 494 -16.74 -18.41 7.03
CA ARG A 494 -15.62 -17.47 7.26
C ARG A 494 -15.69 -16.23 6.38
N LEU A 495 -16.56 -16.19 5.37
CA LEU A 495 -16.67 -15.07 4.42
C LEU A 495 -17.40 -13.84 4.99
N GLY A 496 -17.84 -13.89 6.25
CA GLY A 496 -18.64 -12.83 6.86
C GLY A 496 -20.11 -12.86 6.46
N ALA A 497 -20.85 -11.85 6.89
CA ALA A 497 -22.27 -11.73 6.56
C ALA A 497 -22.49 -11.54 5.06
N ALA A 498 -23.61 -12.07 4.54
CA ALA A 498 -24.01 -11.82 3.17
C ALA A 498 -24.19 -10.30 2.96
N PRO A 499 -23.55 -9.71 1.93
CA PRO A 499 -23.73 -8.30 1.64
C PRO A 499 -25.15 -8.03 1.14
N ALA A 500 -25.60 -6.78 1.25
CA ALA A 500 -26.83 -6.33 0.63
C ALA A 500 -26.76 -6.48 -0.90
N THR A 501 -27.90 -6.77 -1.54
CA THR A 501 -28.03 -6.86 -3.00
C THR A 501 -27.75 -5.50 -3.65
N GLY A 502 -26.95 -5.51 -4.71
CA GLY A 502 -26.66 -4.36 -5.56
C GLY A 502 -27.29 -4.47 -6.95
N ILE A 503 -26.89 -3.58 -7.86
CA ILE A 503 -27.41 -3.56 -9.23
C ILE A 503 -26.95 -4.76 -10.08
N PHE A 504 -25.78 -5.34 -9.78
CA PHE A 504 -25.20 -6.43 -10.58
C PHE A 504 -25.81 -7.80 -10.27
N ASP A 505 -26.36 -7.97 -9.07
CA ASP A 505 -27.04 -9.17 -8.60
C ASP A 505 -28.53 -8.91 -8.28
N TRP A 506 -29.08 -7.83 -8.84
CA TRP A 506 -30.48 -7.46 -8.71
C TRP A 506 -31.39 -8.57 -9.25
N LYS A 507 -32.27 -9.08 -8.37
CA LYS A 507 -33.34 -9.99 -8.75
C LYS A 507 -34.67 -9.24 -8.65
N PRO A 508 -35.48 -9.18 -9.71
CA PRO A 508 -36.83 -8.62 -9.58
C PRO A 508 -37.60 -9.38 -8.50
N ALA A 509 -38.39 -8.66 -7.70
CA ALA A 509 -39.29 -9.28 -6.74
C ALA A 509 -40.26 -10.20 -7.51
N SER A 510 -40.24 -11.48 -7.17
CA SER A 510 -41.08 -12.52 -7.78
C SER A 510 -42.55 -12.35 -7.41
#